data_AF-A0A822GXW6-F1
#
_entry.id   AF-A0A822GXW6-F1
#
_cell.length_a   1.000
_cell.length_b   1.000
_cell.length_c   1.000
_cell.angle_alpha   90.00
_cell.angle_beta   90.00
_cell.angle_gamma   90.00
#
_symmetry.space_group_name_H-M   'P 1'
#
loop_
_entity.id
_entity.type
_entity.pdbx_description
1 polymer ?
#
loop_
_entity_poly.entity_id
_entity_poly.type
_entity_poly.pdbx_seq_one_letter_code
_entity_poly.pdbx_strand_id
1 'polypeptide(L)'
;IQDHNMRHRLLKYTPQHMYCHAIFYGPITPQNTGFVAVQQTAGKTDFRVTATGVVLDLDKSTKIVKKLKLIGTPYKIFKKTAFIKGMFNTSLEVAKFQGASIRTVSGIRGQIKKFVKEHPGAFRATFEDKILLSDIIFLRAWLPLQVPKFYTPVTNLLMSIEQKDQWQGLR
;
A
#
# COMPACT_ATOMS: atom_id res chain seq x y z
N ILE A 1 8.29 3.47 4.78
CA ILE A 1 8.53 4.91 5.06
C ILE A 1 7.34 5.46 5.83
N GLN A 2 7.58 6.27 6.85
CA GLN A 2 6.53 7.01 7.54
C GLN A 2 6.16 8.26 6.74
N ASP A 3 4.88 8.48 6.49
CA ASP A 3 4.42 9.72 5.85
C ASP A 3 4.27 10.87 6.86
N HIS A 4 4.05 12.09 6.36
CA HIS A 4 3.84 13.30 7.18
C HIS A 4 2.66 13.19 8.16
N ASN A 5 1.74 12.24 7.94
CA ASN A 5 0.61 11.97 8.84
C ASN A 5 0.93 10.84 9.83
N MET A 6 2.21 10.54 10.04
CA MET A 6 2.74 9.50 10.91
C MET A 6 2.33 8.07 10.53
N ARG A 7 1.86 7.84 9.30
CA ARG A 7 1.41 6.50 8.85
C ARG A 7 2.56 5.73 8.23
N HIS A 8 2.68 4.45 8.59
CA HIS A 8 3.61 3.53 7.93
C HIS A 8 3.05 3.09 6.58
N ARG A 9 3.43 3.81 5.53
CA ARG A 9 3.02 3.49 4.16
C ARG A 9 3.90 2.39 3.58
N LEU A 10 3.26 1.35 3.05
CA LEU A 10 3.92 0.29 2.30
C LEU A 10 4.61 0.87 1.05
N LEU A 11 5.88 0.54 0.88
CA LEU A 11 6.63 0.75 -0.36
C LEU A 11 6.63 -0.54 -1.18
N LYS A 12 6.67 -0.41 -2.51
CA LYS A 12 6.82 -1.56 -3.41
C LYS A 12 8.25 -2.08 -3.45
N TYR A 13 9.22 -1.18 -3.29
CA TYR A 13 10.64 -1.46 -3.36
C TYR A 13 11.38 -0.65 -2.30
N THR A 14 12.52 -1.18 -1.89
CA THR A 14 13.51 -0.45 -1.08
C THR A 14 14.07 0.71 -1.92
N PRO A 15 14.08 1.95 -1.41
CA PRO A 15 14.68 3.07 -2.13
C PRO A 15 16.21 2.89 -2.25
N GLN A 16 16.77 3.33 -3.38
CA GLN A 16 18.22 3.32 -3.58
C GLN A 16 18.89 4.33 -2.63
N HIS A 17 20.00 3.91 -2.02
CA HIS A 17 20.84 4.75 -1.15
C HIS A 17 20.11 5.40 0.03
N MET A 18 19.02 4.80 0.51
CA MET A 18 18.23 5.33 1.62
C MET A 18 17.75 4.20 2.53
N TYR A 19 17.73 4.47 3.83
CA TYR A 19 17.12 3.56 4.80
C TYR A 19 15.61 3.58 4.70
N CYS A 20 14.99 2.42 4.88
CA CYS A 20 13.54 2.31 4.99
C CYS A 20 13.15 1.31 6.08
N HIS A 21 11.98 1.50 6.69
CA HIS A 21 11.43 0.51 7.59
C HIS A 21 11.01 -0.74 6.83
N ALA A 22 11.54 -1.89 7.24
CA ALA A 22 11.09 -3.21 6.86
C ALA A 22 10.36 -3.85 8.05
N ILE A 23 9.30 -4.59 7.77
CA ILE A 23 8.51 -5.30 8.78
C ILE A 23 8.32 -6.71 8.26
N PHE A 24 8.72 -7.69 9.05
CA PHE A 24 8.62 -9.10 8.72
C PHE A 24 8.22 -9.90 9.97
N TYR A 25 7.71 -11.11 9.74
CA TYR A 25 7.41 -12.05 10.81
C TYR A 25 8.64 -12.94 11.07
N GLY A 26 9.05 -13.06 12.33
CA GLY A 26 10.25 -13.83 12.70
C GLY A 26 10.47 -13.86 14.21
N PRO A 27 11.58 -14.48 14.66
CA PRO A 27 11.96 -14.52 16.07
C PRO A 27 12.25 -13.11 16.60
N ILE A 28 11.86 -12.90 17.85
CA ILE A 28 12.06 -11.62 18.55
C ILE A 28 13.54 -11.49 18.89
N THR A 29 14.14 -10.37 18.51
CA THR A 29 15.55 -10.02 18.79
C THR A 29 15.58 -8.66 19.50
N PRO A 30 16.55 -8.40 20.39
CA PRO A 30 16.60 -7.12 21.09
C PRO A 30 16.69 -5.92 20.13
N GLN A 31 16.08 -4.81 20.52
CA GLN A 31 16.21 -3.54 19.80
C GLN A 31 17.69 -3.13 19.74
N ASN A 32 18.05 -2.34 18.71
CA ASN A 32 19.42 -1.94 18.39
C ASN A 32 20.38 -3.08 18.00
N THR A 33 19.87 -4.29 17.75
CA THR A 33 20.68 -5.38 17.18
C THR A 33 20.86 -5.18 15.67
N GLY A 34 22.11 -5.21 15.21
CA GLY A 34 22.45 -5.18 13.79
C GLY A 34 22.20 -6.53 13.11
N PHE A 35 21.78 -6.52 11.84
CA PHE A 35 21.59 -7.72 11.04
C PHE A 35 22.00 -7.51 9.58
N VAL A 36 22.19 -8.63 8.89
CA VAL A 36 22.49 -8.70 7.46
C VAL A 36 21.48 -9.63 6.79
N ALA A 37 21.04 -9.29 5.58
CA ALA A 37 20.19 -10.11 4.75
C ALA A 37 20.92 -10.52 3.47
N VAL A 38 20.65 -11.74 3.03
CA VAL A 38 21.22 -12.36 1.84
C VAL A 38 20.05 -12.86 0.99
N GLN A 39 20.11 -12.65 -0.32
CA GLN A 39 19.05 -13.10 -1.23
C GLN A 39 19.21 -14.58 -1.65
N GLN A 40 20.45 -15.01 -1.88
CA GLN A 40 20.77 -16.38 -2.30
C GLN A 40 21.88 -16.95 -1.42
N THR A 41 21.60 -18.10 -0.82
CA THR A 41 22.54 -18.88 0.00
C THR A 41 23.42 -19.79 -0.85
N ALA A 42 22.85 -20.34 -1.93
CA ALA A 42 23.53 -21.26 -2.83
C ALA A 42 24.03 -20.55 -4.11
N GLY A 43 25.15 -21.04 -4.65
CA GLY A 43 25.74 -20.56 -5.92
C GLY A 43 26.89 -19.55 -5.74
N LYS A 44 27.54 -19.21 -6.85
CA LYS A 44 28.58 -18.17 -6.92
C LYS A 44 28.00 -16.88 -7.48
N THR A 45 27.95 -15.86 -6.63
CA THR A 45 27.73 -14.46 -7.04
C THR A 45 28.83 -13.60 -6.39
N ASP A 46 29.20 -12.50 -7.06
CA ASP A 46 30.29 -11.62 -6.61
C ASP A 46 29.97 -10.94 -5.26
N PHE A 47 28.78 -10.34 -5.13
CA PHE A 47 28.32 -9.72 -3.90
C PHE A 47 26.98 -10.33 -3.44
N ARG A 48 26.99 -10.98 -2.27
CA ARG A 48 25.84 -11.76 -1.76
C ARG A 48 24.97 -11.01 -0.76
N VAL A 49 25.57 -10.09 -0.01
CA VAL A 49 24.87 -9.31 1.01
C VAL A 49 23.95 -8.31 0.30
N THR A 50 22.64 -8.42 0.50
CA THR A 50 21.66 -7.58 -0.21
C THR A 50 21.07 -6.48 0.65
N ALA A 51 21.04 -6.66 1.97
CA ALA A 51 20.64 -5.60 2.88
C ALA A 51 21.39 -5.69 4.21
N THR A 52 21.51 -4.54 4.85
CA THR A 52 22.01 -4.40 6.21
C THR A 52 21.01 -3.54 6.97
N GLY A 53 20.82 -3.81 8.26
CA GLY A 53 19.87 -3.03 9.04
C GLY A 53 20.07 -3.21 10.54
N VAL A 54 19.24 -2.49 11.29
CA VAL A 54 19.17 -2.57 12.73
C VAL A 54 17.71 -2.78 13.12
N VAL A 55 17.48 -3.59 14.15
CA VAL A 55 16.16 -3.84 14.71
C VAL A 55 15.72 -2.62 15.51
N LEU A 56 14.60 -2.01 15.12
CA LEU A 56 14.11 -0.77 15.75
C LEU A 56 13.07 -1.05 16.83
N ASP A 57 12.07 -1.86 16.52
CA ASP A 57 10.91 -2.07 17.40
C ASP A 57 10.37 -3.49 17.27
N LEU A 58 9.67 -3.95 18.31
CA LEU A 58 9.19 -5.31 18.50
C LEU A 58 7.70 -5.25 18.87
N ASP A 59 6.83 -5.35 17.86
CA ASP A 59 5.39 -5.34 18.07
C ASP A 59 4.72 -6.53 17.38
N LYS A 60 3.70 -7.10 18.04
CA LYS A 60 2.82 -8.13 17.49
C LYS A 60 1.85 -7.55 16.46
N SER A 61 1.53 -6.25 16.53
CA SER A 61 0.54 -5.61 15.66
C SER A 61 1.07 -4.38 14.95
N THR A 62 1.65 -4.55 13.77
CA THR A 62 2.10 -3.41 12.97
C THR A 62 0.99 -2.85 12.09
N LYS A 63 0.74 -1.54 12.18
CA LYS A 63 -0.26 -0.82 11.37
C LYS A 63 0.36 -0.34 10.05
N ILE A 64 0.52 -1.26 9.11
CA ILE A 64 0.97 -0.93 7.74
C ILE A 64 -0.23 -0.57 6.89
N VAL A 65 -0.15 0.52 6.12
CA VAL A 65 -1.21 0.92 5.18
C VAL A 65 -0.71 0.97 3.75
N LYS A 66 -1.53 0.50 2.83
CA LYS A 66 -1.34 0.69 1.38
C LYS A 66 -2.31 1.74 0.87
N LYS A 67 -1.78 2.69 0.11
CA LYS A 67 -2.59 3.72 -0.53
C LYS A 67 -3.38 3.10 -1.69
N LEU A 68 -4.68 3.30 -1.69
CA LEU A 68 -5.59 2.95 -2.77
C LEU A 68 -6.20 4.23 -3.35
N LYS A 69 -6.39 4.28 -4.67
CA LYS A 69 -7.15 5.32 -5.32
C LYS A 69 -8.39 4.68 -5.94
N LEU A 70 -9.57 5.09 -5.49
CA LEU A 70 -10.82 4.78 -6.20
C LEU A 70 -11.00 5.86 -7.25
N ILE A 71 -11.30 5.49 -8.49
CA ILE A 71 -11.33 6.39 -9.64
C ILE A 71 -12.75 6.43 -10.20
N GLY A 72 -13.25 7.61 -10.53
CA GLY A 72 -14.50 7.80 -11.24
C GLY A 72 -14.40 8.89 -12.29
N THR A 73 -15.39 8.90 -13.18
CA THR A 73 -15.49 9.87 -14.28
C THR A 73 -16.79 10.66 -14.17
N PRO A 74 -16.77 11.98 -14.39
CA PRO A 74 -17.98 12.77 -14.46
C PRO A 74 -18.79 12.39 -15.71
N TYR A 75 -20.12 12.39 -15.61
CA TYR A 75 -20.99 12.21 -16.78
C TYR A 75 -21.94 13.39 -17.00
N LYS A 76 -22.23 14.17 -15.94
CA LYS A 76 -23.05 15.39 -16.04
C LYS A 76 -22.50 16.44 -15.10
N ILE A 77 -22.24 17.64 -15.62
CA ILE A 77 -21.53 18.70 -14.91
C ILE A 77 -22.40 19.97 -14.90
N PHE A 78 -22.44 20.62 -13.74
CA PHE A 78 -23.04 21.93 -13.53
C PHE A 78 -21.95 22.87 -12.99
N LYS A 79 -22.33 24.05 -12.50
CA LYS A 79 -21.36 25.07 -12.04
C LYS A 79 -20.41 24.57 -10.95
N LYS A 80 -20.94 24.07 -9.82
CA LYS A 80 -20.15 23.54 -8.69
C LYS A 80 -20.54 22.11 -8.30
N THR A 81 -21.46 21.50 -9.04
CA THR A 81 -21.93 20.14 -8.80
C THR A 81 -21.66 19.29 -10.03
N ALA A 82 -21.29 18.04 -9.80
CA ALA A 82 -21.17 17.07 -10.87
C ALA A 82 -21.70 15.72 -10.40
N PHE A 83 -22.12 14.93 -11.37
CA PHE A 83 -22.50 13.54 -11.18
C PHE A 83 -21.40 12.64 -11.72
N ILE A 84 -20.97 11.69 -10.89
CA ILE A 84 -19.83 10.81 -11.12
C ILE A 84 -20.35 9.38 -11.23
N LYS A 85 -19.77 8.62 -12.16
CA LYS A 85 -20.00 7.19 -12.35
C LYS A 85 -18.67 6.43 -12.34
N GLY A 86 -18.75 5.11 -12.14
CA GLY A 86 -17.60 4.19 -12.27
C GLY A 86 -16.62 4.16 -11.09
N MET A 87 -16.88 4.91 -10.00
CA MET A 87 -16.06 4.84 -8.77
C MET A 87 -16.53 3.77 -7.79
N PHE A 88 -17.84 3.52 -7.77
CA PHE A 88 -18.52 2.56 -6.91
C PHE A 88 -19.49 1.75 -7.78
N ASN A 89 -19.88 0.58 -7.28
CA ASN A 89 -20.81 -0.31 -7.97
C ASN A 89 -22.22 -0.20 -7.37
N THR A 90 -22.34 0.07 -6.06
CA THR A 90 -23.63 0.07 -5.35
C THR A 90 -23.92 1.38 -4.64
N SER A 91 -25.19 1.67 -4.40
CA SER A 91 -25.61 2.83 -3.59
C SER A 91 -25.18 2.72 -2.13
N LEU A 92 -25.06 1.50 -1.61
CA LEU A 92 -24.56 1.22 -0.26
C LEU A 92 -23.09 1.61 -0.09
N GLU A 93 -22.25 1.32 -1.09
CA GLU A 93 -20.86 1.79 -1.12
C GLU A 93 -20.81 3.32 -1.10
N VAL A 94 -21.61 3.99 -1.94
CA VAL A 94 -21.67 5.46 -1.95
C VAL A 94 -22.10 6.00 -0.59
N ALA A 95 -23.10 5.38 0.05
CA ALA A 95 -23.57 5.80 1.38
C ALA A 95 -22.46 5.67 2.43
N LYS A 96 -21.65 4.61 2.38
CA LYS A 96 -20.49 4.42 3.26
C LYS A 96 -19.42 5.52 3.07
N PHE A 97 -19.26 6.03 1.86
CA PHE A 97 -18.32 7.10 1.53
C PHE A 97 -18.97 8.49 1.42
N GLN A 98 -20.19 8.66 1.95
CA GLN A 98 -20.85 9.96 1.96
C GLN A 98 -20.06 10.96 2.80
N GLY A 99 -19.90 12.18 2.30
CA GLY A 99 -19.11 13.23 2.95
C GLY A 99 -17.59 13.09 2.76
N ALA A 100 -17.10 12.02 2.11
CA ALA A 100 -15.68 11.84 1.85
C ALA A 100 -15.12 12.92 0.91
N SER A 101 -13.86 13.29 1.15
CA SER A 101 -13.13 14.23 0.30
C SER A 101 -12.61 13.53 -0.96
N ILE A 102 -12.82 14.17 -2.11
CA ILE A 102 -12.37 13.72 -3.43
C ILE A 102 -11.58 14.84 -4.12
N ARG A 103 -10.74 14.49 -5.08
CA ARG A 103 -9.98 15.47 -5.88
C ARG A 103 -9.95 15.05 -7.34
N THR A 104 -9.94 16.03 -8.24
CA THR A 104 -9.62 15.79 -9.65
C THR A 104 -8.10 15.71 -9.85
N VAL A 105 -7.67 15.17 -11.00
CA VAL A 105 -6.26 15.25 -11.44
C VAL A 105 -5.79 16.70 -11.57
N SER A 106 -6.69 17.59 -12.01
CA SER A 106 -6.50 19.05 -12.10
C SER A 106 -6.41 19.76 -10.74
N GLY A 107 -6.52 19.04 -9.62
CA GLY A 107 -6.29 19.56 -8.27
C GLY A 107 -7.52 20.15 -7.56
N ILE A 108 -8.66 20.27 -8.25
CA ILE A 108 -9.91 20.80 -7.70
C ILE A 108 -10.43 19.87 -6.60
N ARG A 109 -10.69 20.42 -5.41
CA ARG A 109 -11.21 19.64 -4.28
C ARG A 109 -12.73 19.53 -4.37
N GLY A 110 -13.25 18.41 -3.89
CA GLY A 110 -14.68 18.17 -3.82
C GLY A 110 -15.08 17.24 -2.69
N GLN A 111 -16.39 17.04 -2.55
CA GLN A 111 -16.99 16.21 -1.52
C GLN A 111 -18.15 15.40 -2.08
N ILE A 112 -18.21 14.11 -1.71
CA ILE A 112 -19.34 13.22 -2.03
C ILE A 112 -20.57 13.65 -1.23
N LYS A 113 -21.72 13.86 -1.89
CA LYS A 113 -22.94 14.33 -1.23
C LYS A 113 -24.01 13.26 -1.08
N LYS A 114 -24.52 12.68 -2.16
CA LYS A 114 -25.61 11.69 -2.11
C LYS A 114 -25.55 10.76 -3.33
N PHE A 115 -25.97 9.51 -3.16
CA PHE A 115 -26.14 8.58 -4.28
C PHE A 115 -27.28 9.01 -5.22
N VAL A 116 -27.23 8.53 -6.45
CA VAL A 116 -28.23 8.74 -7.49
C VAL A 116 -28.77 7.39 -7.95
N LYS A 117 -30.06 7.33 -8.29
CA LYS A 117 -30.72 6.08 -8.69
C LYS A 117 -30.59 5.73 -10.17
N GLU A 118 -30.28 6.72 -11.02
CA GLU A 118 -30.23 6.58 -12.48
C GLU A 118 -29.15 5.59 -12.96
N HIS A 119 -28.02 5.53 -12.27
CA HIS A 119 -26.94 4.59 -12.55
C HIS A 119 -26.46 3.90 -11.27
N PRO A 120 -26.14 2.60 -11.30
CA PRO A 120 -25.63 1.88 -10.14
C PRO A 120 -24.30 2.49 -9.68
N GLY A 121 -24.19 2.79 -8.38
CA GLY A 121 -22.99 3.37 -7.78
C GLY A 121 -22.68 4.83 -8.17
N ALA A 122 -23.57 5.49 -8.93
CA ALA A 122 -23.41 6.90 -9.25
C ALA A 122 -23.78 7.80 -8.08
N PHE A 123 -23.12 8.95 -8.02
CA PHE A 123 -23.33 9.90 -6.94
C PHE A 123 -23.16 11.35 -7.39
N ARG A 124 -23.80 12.24 -6.63
CA ARG A 124 -23.60 13.68 -6.72
C ARG A 124 -22.43 14.09 -5.83
N ALA A 125 -21.53 14.88 -6.38
CA ALA A 125 -20.50 15.58 -5.62
C ALA A 125 -20.53 17.09 -5.88
N THR A 126 -20.01 17.83 -4.92
CA THR A 126 -19.76 19.27 -5.04
C THR A 126 -18.26 19.51 -5.14
N PHE A 127 -17.85 20.43 -5.99
CA PHE A 127 -16.47 20.85 -6.20
C PHE A 127 -16.31 22.35 -5.95
N GLU A 128 -15.08 22.78 -5.69
CA GLU A 128 -14.75 24.20 -5.48
C GLU A 128 -15.02 25.03 -6.74
N ASP A 129 -14.70 24.47 -7.90
CA ASP A 129 -14.88 25.07 -9.22
C ASP A 129 -15.45 24.06 -10.23
N LYS A 130 -15.82 24.56 -11.41
CA LYS A 130 -16.37 23.77 -12.51
C LYS A 130 -15.30 22.83 -13.07
N ILE A 131 -15.59 21.53 -13.00
CA ILE A 131 -14.73 20.47 -13.56
C ILE A 131 -15.02 20.24 -15.05
N LEU A 132 -14.14 19.51 -15.75
CA LEU A 132 -14.32 19.13 -17.16
C LEU A 132 -14.82 17.69 -17.31
N LEU A 133 -15.44 17.36 -18.43
CA LEU A 133 -15.88 15.98 -18.75
C LEU A 133 -14.70 15.01 -18.89
N SER A 134 -13.53 15.52 -19.28
CA SER A 134 -12.28 14.75 -19.40
C SER A 134 -11.56 14.54 -18.06
N ASP A 135 -12.00 15.17 -16.97
CA ASP A 135 -11.34 15.03 -15.68
C ASP A 135 -11.53 13.65 -15.08
N ILE A 136 -10.45 13.12 -14.51
CA ILE A 136 -10.50 11.92 -13.69
C ILE A 136 -10.58 12.35 -12.22
N ILE A 137 -11.59 11.83 -11.52
CA ILE A 137 -11.85 12.12 -10.11
C ILE A 137 -11.38 10.92 -9.29
N PHE A 138 -10.61 11.16 -8.23
CA PHE A 138 -10.17 10.08 -7.36
C PHE A 138 -10.42 10.36 -5.88
N LEU A 139 -10.72 9.29 -5.15
CA LEU A 139 -10.75 9.25 -3.70
C LEU A 139 -9.48 8.55 -3.19
N ARG A 140 -8.75 9.19 -2.26
CA ARG A 140 -7.55 8.59 -1.66
C ARG A 140 -7.95 7.81 -0.41
N ALA A 141 -7.92 6.49 -0.51
CA ALA A 141 -8.17 5.58 0.61
C ALA A 141 -6.88 4.93 1.10
N TRP A 142 -6.91 4.42 2.32
CA TRP A 142 -5.80 3.72 2.96
C TRP A 142 -6.30 2.39 3.48
N LEU A 143 -5.78 1.31 2.92
CA LEU A 143 -6.15 -0.04 3.32
C LEU A 143 -5.09 -0.58 4.30
N PRO A 144 -5.47 -1.04 5.50
CA PRO A 144 -4.54 -1.74 6.36
C PRO A 144 -4.10 -3.06 5.72
N LEU A 145 -2.82 -3.37 5.81
CA LEU A 145 -2.24 -4.62 5.33
C LEU A 145 -1.69 -5.44 6.49
N GLN A 146 -1.87 -6.76 6.39
CA GLN A 146 -1.28 -7.72 7.30
C GLN A 146 0.04 -8.24 6.74
N VAL A 147 1.01 -8.42 7.62
CA VAL A 147 2.31 -9.02 7.27
C VAL A 147 2.11 -10.53 7.15
N PRO A 148 2.58 -11.17 6.06
CA PRO A 148 2.49 -12.62 5.93
C PRO A 148 3.30 -13.30 7.05
N LYS A 149 2.67 -14.27 7.71
CA LYS A 149 3.31 -15.06 8.77
C LYS A 149 4.11 -16.20 8.15
N PHE A 150 5.27 -15.87 7.62
CA PHE A 150 6.19 -16.84 7.02
C PHE A 150 7.53 -16.78 7.71
N TYR A 151 8.01 -17.93 8.18
CA TYR A 151 9.32 -18.10 8.81
C TYR A 151 9.84 -19.49 8.49
N THR A 152 11.05 -19.57 7.94
CA THR A 152 11.73 -20.84 7.65
C THR A 152 13.19 -20.68 8.02
N PRO A 153 13.69 -21.44 9.01
CA PRO A 153 15.10 -21.40 9.35
C PRO A 153 15.94 -22.06 8.24
N VAL A 154 17.17 -21.58 8.05
CA VAL A 154 18.15 -22.23 7.19
C VAL A 154 18.69 -23.46 7.91
N THR A 155 18.43 -24.64 7.36
CA THR A 155 18.79 -25.94 7.95
C THR A 155 19.89 -26.65 7.15
N ASN A 156 20.85 -25.90 6.62
CA ASN A 156 21.94 -26.40 5.78
C ASN A 156 22.75 -27.54 6.45
N LEU A 157 22.94 -27.49 7.77
CA LEU A 157 23.66 -28.54 8.50
C LEU A 157 22.89 -29.87 8.62
N LEU A 158 21.58 -29.87 8.40
CA LEU A 158 20.77 -31.08 8.36
C LEU A 158 20.78 -31.76 6.99
N MET A 159 21.33 -31.11 5.96
CA MET A 159 21.48 -31.68 4.63
C MET A 159 22.67 -32.64 4.57
N SER A 160 22.69 -33.52 3.57
CA SER A 160 23.85 -34.37 3.29
C SER A 160 25.10 -33.51 3.04
N ILE A 161 26.27 -34.07 3.35
CA ILE A 161 27.56 -33.33 3.30
C ILE A 161 27.79 -32.68 1.92
N GLU A 162 27.39 -33.36 0.85
CA GLU A 162 27.53 -32.90 -0.54
C GLU A 162 26.58 -31.74 -0.89
N GLN A 163 25.46 -31.59 -0.17
CA GLN A 163 24.39 -30.63 -0.48
C GLN A 163 24.32 -29.46 0.51
N LYS A 164 25.21 -29.39 1.50
CA LYS A 164 25.23 -28.33 2.53
C LYS A 164 25.21 -26.92 1.93
N ASP A 165 25.93 -26.71 0.84
CA ASP A 165 26.06 -25.40 0.19
C ASP A 165 24.92 -25.11 -0.82
N GLN A 166 24.00 -26.06 -0.99
CA GLN A 166 22.93 -26.01 -1.99
C GLN A 166 21.55 -25.79 -1.38
N TRP A 167 21.47 -25.29 -0.13
CA TRP A 167 20.19 -24.98 0.50
C TRP A 167 19.40 -23.96 -0.34
N GLN A 168 18.15 -24.29 -0.63
CA GLN A 168 17.22 -23.45 -1.40
C GLN A 168 15.97 -23.15 -0.56
N GLY A 169 15.64 -21.87 -0.47
CA GLY A 169 14.39 -21.40 0.14
C GLY A 169 13.34 -21.05 -0.92
N LEU A 170 12.46 -20.12 -0.56
CA LEU A 170 11.45 -19.55 -1.45
C LEU A 170 12.12 -18.82 -2.64
N ARG A 171 11.62 -19.04 -3.86
CA ARG A 171 12.05 -18.35 -5.09
C ARG A 171 11.17 -17.15 -5.41
#